data_AF-A0A8H7GNA5-F1
#
_entry.id   AF-A0A8H7GNA5-F1
#
_cell.length_a   1.000
_cell.length_b   1.000
_cell.length_c   1.000
_cell.angle_alpha   90.00
_cell.angle_beta   90.00
_cell.angle_gamma   90.00
#
_symmetry.space_group_name_H-M   'P 1'
#
loop_
_entity.id
_entity.type
_entity.pdbx_description
1 polymer ?
#
loop_
_entity_poly.entity_id
_entity_poly.type
_entity_poly.pdbx_seq_one_letter_code
_entity_poly.pdbx_strand_id
1 'polypeptide(L)' 'MAKLPLSVRLTDMFHRTAVLALFGISVVGTGSIVFNIYANSDFAHMNKNKLRFNKEDYEQARASEETKE' A
#
# COMPACT_ATOMS: atom_id res chain seq x y z
N MET A 1 29.03 -6.54 -37.97
CA MET A 1 27.98 -5.95 -37.10
C MET A 1 28.31 -4.49 -36.83
N ALA A 2 27.49 -3.55 -37.29
CA ALA A 2 27.69 -2.12 -36.98
C ALA A 2 27.48 -1.88 -35.48
N LYS A 3 28.44 -1.22 -34.81
CA LYS A 3 28.28 -0.82 -33.41
C LYS A 3 27.15 0.20 -33.33
N LEU A 4 26.16 -0.08 -32.48
CA LEU A 4 25.12 0.89 -32.13
C LEU A 4 25.76 2.22 -31.68
N PRO A 5 25.27 3.38 -32.17
CA PRO A 5 25.75 4.69 -31.75
C PRO A 5 25.66 4.84 -30.23
N LEU A 6 26.63 5.53 -29.62
CA LEU A 6 26.66 5.76 -28.16
C LEU A 6 25.39 6.45 -27.64
N SER A 7 24.83 7.38 -28.42
CA SER A 7 23.56 8.05 -28.09
C SER A 7 22.41 7.07 -27.92
N VAL A 8 22.25 6.12 -28.85
CA VAL A 8 21.19 5.09 -28.81
C VAL A 8 21.37 4.19 -27.58
N ARG A 9 22.62 3.83 -27.26
CA ARG A 9 22.93 3.02 -26.06
C ARG A 9 22.58 3.74 -24.76
N LEU A 10 22.91 5.03 -24.68
CA LEU A 10 22.58 5.85 -23.51
C LEU A 10 21.07 5.98 -23.34
N THR A 11 20.34 6.32 -24.41
CA THR A 11 18.87 6.42 -24.36
C THR A 11 18.22 5.10 -23.94
N ASP A 12 18.70 3.96 -24.46
CA ASP A 12 18.22 2.63 -24.04
C ASP A 12 18.49 2.37 -22.54
N MET A 13 19.67 2.73 -22.03
CA MET A 13 19.98 2.62 -20.61
C MET A 13 19.07 3.48 -19.73
N PHE A 14 18.85 4.75 -20.10
CA PHE A 14 17.95 5.64 -19.36
C PHE A 14 16.52 5.13 -19.38
N HIS A 15 16.03 4.67 -20.53
CA HIS A 15 14.68 4.14 -20.66
C HIS A 15 14.48 2.91 -19.78
N ARG A 16 15.40 1.93 -19.84
CA ARG A 16 15.34 0.73 -19.00
C ARG A 16 15.40 1.06 -17.51
N THR A 17 16.26 1.99 -17.13
CA THR A 17 16.39 2.44 -15.74
C THR A 17 15.10 3.09 -15.24
N ALA A 18 14.49 3.95 -16.06
CA ALA A 18 13.22 4.60 -15.73
C ALA A 18 12.08 3.58 -15.57
N VAL A 19 11.98 2.62 -16.50
CA VAL A 19 10.96 1.56 -16.41
C VAL A 19 11.17 0.69 -15.18
N LEU A 20 12.40 0.29 -14.87
CA LEU A 20 12.72 -0.48 -13.67
C LEU A 20 12.43 0.31 -12.38
N ALA A 21 12.71 1.61 -12.36
CA ALA A 21 12.40 2.47 -11.22
C ALA A 21 10.88 2.57 -11.00
N LEU A 22 10.11 2.80 -12.06
CA LEU A 22 8.64 2.83 -11.99
C LEU A 22 8.08 1.50 -11.50
N PHE A 23 8.56 0.39 -12.06
CA PHE A 23 8.16 -0.94 -11.62
C PHE A 23 8.49 -1.17 -10.13
N GLY A 24 9.69 -0.78 -9.69
CA GLY A 24 10.11 -0.88 -8.28
C GLY A 24 9.18 -0.10 -7.35
N ILE A 25 8.84 1.14 -7.69
CA ILE A 25 7.91 1.97 -6.91
C ILE A 25 6.53 1.31 -6.86
N SER A 26 6.02 0.82 -7.99
CA SER A 26 4.72 0.13 -8.04
C SER A 26 4.70 -1.11 -7.16
N VAL A 27 5.73 -1.96 -7.23
CA VAL A 27 5.83 -3.17 -6.41
C VAL A 27 5.88 -2.83 -4.92
N VAL A 28 6.68 -1.84 -4.52
CA VAL A 28 6.77 -1.40 -3.12
C VAL A 28 5.43 -0.81 -2.65
N GLY A 29 4.79 0.03 -3.46
CA GLY A 29 3.50 0.64 -3.14
C GLY A 29 2.39 -0.41 -2.98
N THR A 30 2.23 -1.31 -3.96
CA THR A 30 1.25 -2.40 -3.89
C THR A 30 1.55 -3.34 -2.73
N GLY A 31 2.82 -3.72 -2.54
CA GLY A 31 3.24 -4.58 -1.43
C GLY A 31 2.92 -3.96 -0.06
N SER A 32 3.15 -2.65 0.10
CA SER A 32 2.83 -1.93 1.34
C SER A 32 1.34 -1.94 1.64
N ILE A 33 0.48 -1.71 0.64
CA ILE A 33 -0.98 -1.75 0.81
C ILE A 33 -1.43 -3.16 1.18
N VAL A 34 -0.98 -4.18 0.44
CA VAL A 34 -1.33 -5.58 0.69
C VAL A 34 -0.85 -6.01 2.08
N PHE A 35 0.36 -5.63 2.48
CA PHE A 35 0.90 -5.93 3.81
C PHE A 35 0.07 -5.26 4.91
N ASN A 36 -0.33 -4.00 4.74
CA ASN A 36 -1.18 -3.32 5.71
C ASN A 36 -2.54 -4.02 5.86
N ILE A 37 -3.17 -4.39 4.75
CA ILE A 37 -4.43 -5.16 4.78
C ILE A 37 -4.23 -6.50 5.48
N TYR A 38 -3.18 -7.25 5.11
CA TYR A 38 -2.87 -8.55 5.69
C TYR A 38 -2.61 -8.45 7.20
N ALA A 39 -1.74 -7.54 7.62
CA ALA A 39 -1.38 -7.35 9.02
C ALA A 39 -2.57 -6.92 9.89
N ASN A 40 -3.52 -6.18 9.31
CA ASN A 40 -4.78 -5.81 9.95
C ASN A 40 -5.92 -6.81 9.73
N SER A 41 -5.74 -7.83 8.90
CA SER A 41 -6.74 -8.87 8.66
C SER A 41 -6.89 -9.74 9.91
N ASP A 42 -8.10 -10.30 10.08
CA ASP A 42 -8.35 -11.28 11.14
C ASP A 42 -7.64 -12.62 10.91
N PHE A 43 -7.05 -12.84 9.73
CA PHE A 43 -6.31 -14.04 9.41
C PHE A 43 -4.89 -14.02 10.00
N ALA A 44 -4.17 -12.90 9.83
CA ALA A 44 -2.77 -12.80 10.24
C ALA A 44 -2.58 -12.55 11.75
N HIS A 45 -3.59 -11.96 12.41
CA HIS A 45 -3.55 -11.57 13.83
C HIS A 45 -2.31 -10.74 14.24
N MET A 46 -1.67 -10.04 13.30
CA MET A 46 -0.43 -9.30 13.57
C MET A 46 -0.67 -7.99 14.31
N ASN A 47 -1.82 -7.32 14.08
CA ASN A 47 -2.17 -6.11 14.80
C ASN A 47 -2.87 -6.40 16.15
N LYS A 48 -2.11 -6.28 17.24
CA LYS A 48 -2.60 -6.46 18.62
C LYS A 48 -3.52 -5.32 19.09
N ASN A 49 -3.43 -4.14 18.47
CA ASN A 49 -4.22 -2.95 18.78
C ASN A 49 -5.31 -2.70 17.74
N LYS A 50 -5.72 -3.74 16.99
CA LYS A 50 -6.77 -3.62 15.99
C LYS A 50 -8.05 -3.12 16.67
N LEU A 51 -8.67 -2.09 16.09
CA LEU A 51 -10.02 -1.65 16.46
C LEU A 51 -10.95 -2.84 16.26
N ARG A 52 -11.35 -3.48 17.36
CA ARG A 52 -12.37 -4.53 17.35
C ARG A 52 -13.70 -3.84 17.54
N PHE A 53 -14.68 -4.21 16.72
CA PHE A 53 -16.04 -3.77 16.95
C PHE A 53 -16.54 -4.40 18.25
N ASN A 54 -16.71 -3.59 19.29
CA ASN A 54 -17.48 -3.96 20.46
C ASN A 54 -18.88 -3.36 20.33
N LYS A 55 -19.90 -4.22 20.39
CA LYS A 55 -21.30 -3.82 20.22
C LYS A 55 -21.72 -2.82 21.30
N GLU A 56 -21.19 -2.99 22.52
CA GLU A 56 -21.47 -2.13 23.66
C GLU A 56 -20.93 -0.70 23.44
N ASP A 57 -19.71 -0.58 22.89
CA ASP A 57 -19.10 0.72 22.56
C ASP A 57 -19.87 1.43 21.44
N TYR A 58 -20.37 0.68 20.46
CA TYR A 58 -21.21 1.20 19.38
C TYR A 58 -22.58 1.69 19.88
N GLU A 59 -23.23 0.92 20.74
CA GLU A 59 -24.52 1.29 21.33
C GLU A 59 -24.39 2.50 22.27
N GLN A 60 -23.30 2.59 23.05
CA GLN A 60 -23.01 3.78 23.88
C GLN A 60 -22.73 5.03 23.04
N ALA A 61 -21.93 4.92 21.98
CA ALA A 61 -21.65 6.05 21.09
C ALA A 61 -22.94 6.59 20.45
N ARG A 62 -23.78 5.67 19.94
CA ARG A 62 -25.08 6.01 19.33
C ARG A 62 -26.03 6.67 20.33
N ALA A 63 -26.17 6.12 21.54
CA ALA A 63 -27.02 6.72 22.57
C ALA A 63 -26.53 8.11 23.00
N SER A 64 -25.22 8.34 23.02
CA SER A 64 -24.65 9.65 23.34
C SER A 64 -24.85 10.71 22.25
N GLU A 65 -25.03 10.29 20.99
CA GLU A 65 -25.41 11.18 19.88
C GLU A 65 -26.90 11.53 19.91
N GLU A 66 -27.77 10.57 20.26
CA GLU A 66 -29.22 10.81 20.45
C GLU A 66 -29.54 11.74 21.63
N THR A 67 -28.63 11.88 22.60
CA THR A 67 -28.81 12.79 23.76
C THR A 67 -28.29 14.21 23.51
N LYS A 68 -27.61 14.45 22.38
CA LYS A 68 -27.02 15.76 22.02
C LYS A 68 -27.90 16.62 21.11
N GLU A 69 -29.03 16.09 20.64
CA GLU A 69 -30.13 16.87 20.07
C GLU A 69 -31.12 17.32 21.15
#